data_AF-A0AAP0N6Y0-F1
#
_entry.id   AF-A0AAP0N6Y0-F1
#
_cell.length_a   1.000
_cell.length_b   1.000
_cell.length_c   1.000
_cell.angle_alpha   90.00
_cell.angle_beta   90.00
_cell.angle_gamma   90.00
#
_symmetry.space_group_name_H-M   'P 1'
#
loop_
_entity.id
_entity.type
_entity.pdbx_description
1 polymer ?
#
loop_
_entity_poly.entity_id
_entity_poly.type
_entity_poly.pdbx_seq_one_letter_code
_entity_poly.pdbx_strand_id
1 'polypeptide(L)'
;MPVSWYSQETIELDFFKDFVKDGFKVAVAMPNLDELLKDTPTHIFASVWFEWRKTNFYSTHYSELVRLAALYKYGGIYLDSDILVLKPLSSLNSSVGVEDQLAGSSLNGAVMAFRKHSPLIMECLTEFYSTYDDTRLRWNGADLLTRVAKIFLTKESIPNQSLDLKVQPSFIFFPISRHNITSYLVAPTTETEKAQQDALFRKILNESFTFHFWNSLTSALVPEPESLVARFIDNTCIRCSDVL
;
A
#
# COMPACT_ATOMS: atom_id res chain seq x y z
N MET A 1 -0.08 -3.27 21.66
CA MET A 1 -0.09 -2.31 20.54
C MET A 1 0.93 -2.77 19.51
N PRO A 2 0.58 -2.81 18.22
CA PRO A 2 1.46 -3.29 17.15
C PRO A 2 2.68 -2.36 16.96
N VAL A 3 3.77 -2.92 16.44
CA VAL A 3 5.00 -2.20 16.04
C VAL A 3 4.92 -1.98 14.52
N SER A 4 5.20 -0.76 14.05
CA SER A 4 5.29 -0.45 12.62
C SER A 4 6.71 -0.67 12.10
N TRP A 5 6.82 -1.37 10.96
CA TRP A 5 8.09 -1.67 10.30
C TRP A 5 8.18 -0.95 8.96
N TYR A 6 9.29 -0.26 8.72
CA TYR A 6 9.62 0.31 7.41
C TYR A 6 10.77 -0.50 6.79
N SER A 7 10.57 -0.99 5.57
CA SER A 7 11.58 -1.71 4.79
C SER A 7 11.91 -0.94 3.51
N GLN A 8 13.02 -0.21 3.52
CA GLN A 8 13.65 0.34 2.33
C GLN A 8 15.14 0.05 2.40
N GLU A 9 15.76 -0.29 1.27
CA GLU A 9 17.20 -0.59 1.18
C GLU A 9 18.08 0.62 1.56
N THR A 10 17.52 1.83 1.60
CA THR A 10 18.26 3.09 1.73
C THR A 10 18.03 3.85 3.04
N ILE A 11 17.10 3.41 3.90
CA ILE A 11 16.83 4.09 5.18
C ILE A 11 17.79 3.56 6.25
N GLU A 12 18.44 4.46 6.98
CA GLU A 12 19.30 4.12 8.11
C GLU A 12 18.51 3.45 9.25
N LEU A 13 19.11 2.48 9.94
CA LEU A 13 18.41 1.72 10.98
C LEU A 13 17.92 2.58 12.16
N ASP A 14 18.58 3.72 12.42
CA ASP A 14 18.22 4.66 13.47
C ASP A 14 17.44 5.89 12.94
N PHE A 15 16.94 5.86 11.70
CA PHE A 15 16.24 6.99 11.08
C PHE A 15 15.10 7.55 11.95
N PHE A 16 14.34 6.68 12.64
CA PHE A 16 13.25 7.07 13.52
C PHE A 16 13.65 7.21 15.01
N LYS A 17 14.93 7.32 15.35
CA LYS A 17 15.40 7.35 16.76
C LYS A 17 14.70 8.40 17.61
N ASP A 18 14.40 9.56 17.06
CA ASP A 18 13.75 10.63 17.82
C ASP A 18 12.26 10.35 18.05
N PHE A 19 11.59 9.66 17.13
CA PHE A 19 10.23 9.16 17.37
C PHE A 19 10.23 8.07 18.44
N VAL A 20 11.23 7.19 18.45
CA VAL A 20 11.37 6.16 19.49
C VAL A 20 11.59 6.81 20.87
N LYS A 21 12.42 7.86 20.96
CA LYS A 21 12.60 8.65 22.19
C LYS A 21 11.30 9.28 22.69
N ASP A 22 10.44 9.72 21.78
CA ASP A 22 9.12 10.29 22.09
C ASP A 22 8.05 9.22 22.43
N GLY A 23 8.44 7.93 22.48
CA GLY A 23 7.57 6.83 22.89
C GLY A 23 6.81 6.16 21.74
N PHE A 24 7.05 6.54 20.48
CA PHE A 24 6.47 5.86 19.32
C PHE A 24 7.09 4.47 19.12
N LYS A 25 6.25 3.51 18.72
CA LYS A 25 6.64 2.12 18.45
C LYS A 25 6.90 1.91 16.97
N VAL A 26 8.03 2.39 16.51
CA VAL A 26 8.48 2.31 15.12
C VAL A 26 9.89 1.73 15.06
N ALA A 27 10.14 0.90 14.04
CA ALA A 27 11.45 0.36 13.77
C ALA A 27 11.71 0.31 12.26
N VAL A 28 12.97 0.53 11.88
CA VAL A 28 13.46 0.27 10.53
C VAL A 28 14.05 -1.12 10.51
N ALA A 29 13.66 -1.92 9.52
CA ALA A 29 14.23 -3.25 9.31
C ALA A 29 14.68 -3.40 7.87
N MET A 30 15.90 -3.89 7.69
CA MET A 30 16.39 -4.33 6.39
C MET A 30 16.06 -5.82 6.24
N PRO A 31 15.14 -6.20 5.33
CA PRO A 31 14.78 -7.60 5.18
C PRO A 31 15.96 -8.37 4.57
N ASN A 32 16.38 -9.44 5.24
CA ASN A 32 17.21 -10.45 4.60
C ASN A 32 16.35 -11.21 3.59
N LEU A 33 16.59 -10.98 2.30
CA LEU A 33 15.76 -11.54 1.23
C LEU A 33 15.79 -13.07 1.20
N ASP A 34 16.95 -13.68 1.46
CA ASP A 34 17.10 -15.14 1.52
C ASP A 34 16.22 -15.74 2.62
N GLU A 35 16.27 -15.16 3.82
CA GLU A 35 15.42 -15.60 4.92
C GLU A 35 13.95 -15.30 4.65
N LEU A 36 13.62 -14.11 4.15
CA LEU A 36 12.25 -13.66 3.94
C LEU A 36 11.52 -14.55 2.93
N LEU A 37 12.20 -14.96 1.87
CA LEU A 37 11.66 -15.79 0.80
C LEU A 37 11.85 -17.30 1.03
N LYS A 38 12.50 -17.70 2.12
CA LYS A 38 12.67 -19.11 2.45
C LYS A 38 11.32 -19.83 2.48
N ASP A 39 11.29 -21.04 1.91
CA ASP A 39 10.11 -21.90 1.81
C ASP A 39 8.99 -21.33 0.92
N THR A 40 9.29 -20.36 0.06
CA THR A 40 8.39 -19.87 -1.00
C THR A 40 8.94 -20.18 -2.39
N PRO A 41 8.08 -20.25 -3.43
CA PRO A 41 8.54 -20.39 -4.82
C PRO A 41 9.46 -19.26 -5.28
N THR A 42 9.36 -18.10 -4.65
CA THR A 42 10.16 -16.91 -4.99
C THR A 42 11.54 -16.89 -4.34
N HIS A 43 11.93 -17.89 -3.55
CA HIS A 43 13.26 -17.95 -2.93
C HIS A 43 14.41 -17.75 -3.93
N ILE A 44 14.23 -18.20 -5.17
CA ILE A 44 15.20 -18.01 -6.26
C ILE A 44 15.61 -16.55 -6.48
N PHE A 45 14.73 -15.58 -6.20
CA PHE A 45 15.02 -14.14 -6.35
C PHE A 45 16.12 -13.65 -5.40
N ALA A 46 16.34 -14.33 -4.27
CA ALA A 46 17.50 -14.07 -3.40
C ALA A 46 18.80 -14.47 -4.10
N SER A 47 18.82 -15.62 -4.77
CA SER A 47 20.00 -16.13 -5.48
C SER A 47 20.34 -15.33 -6.74
N VAL A 48 19.33 -14.82 -7.45
CA VAL A 48 19.53 -14.04 -8.69
C VAL A 48 19.54 -12.52 -8.46
N TRP A 49 19.58 -12.08 -7.20
CA TRP A 49 19.44 -10.67 -6.83
C TRP A 49 20.39 -9.74 -7.60
N PHE A 50 21.65 -10.15 -7.82
CA PHE A 50 22.65 -9.35 -8.52
C PHE A 50 22.29 -9.03 -9.98
N GLU A 51 21.64 -9.95 -10.69
CA GLU A 51 21.14 -9.71 -12.05
C GLU A 51 19.78 -9.03 -12.01
N TRP A 52 18.91 -9.44 -11.08
CA TRP A 52 17.58 -8.88 -10.94
C TRP A 52 17.60 -7.36 -10.66
N ARG A 53 18.56 -6.88 -9.86
CA ARG A 53 18.74 -5.45 -9.55
C ARG A 53 19.15 -4.57 -10.72
N LYS A 54 19.46 -5.16 -11.88
CA LYS A 54 19.80 -4.43 -13.12
C LYS A 54 18.58 -4.22 -14.02
N THR A 55 17.43 -4.82 -13.69
CA THR A 55 16.21 -4.69 -14.49
C THR A 55 15.56 -3.31 -14.34
N ASN A 56 14.85 -2.85 -15.38
CA ASN A 56 14.31 -1.49 -15.46
C ASN A 56 13.35 -1.13 -14.31
N PHE A 57 12.55 -2.09 -13.84
CA PHE A 57 11.54 -1.89 -12.79
C PHE A 57 11.90 -2.58 -11.47
N TYR A 58 13.20 -2.84 -11.24
CA TYR A 58 13.66 -3.57 -10.05
C TYR A 58 13.07 -3.01 -8.75
N SER A 59 13.17 -1.70 -8.50
CA SER A 59 12.70 -1.10 -7.24
C SER A 59 11.21 -1.38 -6.98
N THR A 60 10.38 -1.20 -8.01
CA THR A 60 8.95 -1.51 -7.94
C THR A 60 8.75 -3.00 -7.70
N HIS A 61 9.31 -3.88 -8.54
CA HIS A 61 9.11 -5.33 -8.44
C HIS A 61 9.66 -5.91 -7.12
N TYR A 62 10.75 -5.38 -6.61
CA TYR A 62 11.31 -5.71 -5.30
C TYR A 62 10.32 -5.37 -4.20
N SER A 63 9.74 -4.17 -4.22
CA SER A 63 8.72 -3.78 -3.23
C SER A 63 7.45 -4.66 -3.30
N GLU A 64 7.03 -5.07 -4.50
CA GLU A 64 5.91 -6.00 -4.70
C GLU A 64 6.22 -7.39 -4.14
N LEU A 65 7.44 -7.89 -4.34
CA LEU A 65 7.83 -9.19 -3.80
C LEU A 65 7.95 -9.15 -2.27
N VAL A 66 8.62 -8.12 -1.73
CA VAL A 66 8.85 -7.99 -0.28
C VAL A 66 7.54 -7.83 0.48
N ARG A 67 6.59 -7.03 -0.02
CA ARG A 67 5.28 -6.88 0.65
C ARG A 67 4.51 -8.20 0.72
N LEU A 68 4.50 -8.98 -0.37
CA LEU A 68 3.85 -10.29 -0.42
C LEU A 68 4.54 -11.27 0.53
N ALA A 69 5.87 -11.35 0.49
CA ALA A 69 6.63 -12.27 1.33
C ALA A 69 6.53 -11.93 2.82
N ALA A 70 6.58 -10.64 3.17
CA ALA A 70 6.39 -10.19 4.55
C ALA A 70 4.99 -10.56 5.08
N LEU A 71 3.94 -10.29 4.30
CA LEU A 71 2.57 -10.69 4.66
C LEU A 71 2.43 -12.21 4.76
N TYR A 72 3.08 -12.99 3.89
CA TYR A 72 3.05 -14.45 3.99
C TYR A 72 3.73 -14.93 5.27
N LYS A 73 4.94 -14.46 5.55
CA LYS A 73 5.79 -14.97 6.63
C LYS A 73 5.34 -14.50 8.02
N TYR A 74 4.86 -13.26 8.11
CA TYR A 74 4.53 -12.63 9.39
C TYR A 74 3.04 -12.31 9.55
N GLY A 75 2.28 -12.21 8.45
CA GLY A 75 0.94 -11.66 8.48
C GLY A 75 0.95 -10.17 8.84
N GLY A 76 -0.23 -9.67 9.20
CA GLY A 76 -0.41 -8.28 9.62
C GLY A 76 -0.91 -7.40 8.48
N ILE A 77 -0.48 -6.15 8.49
CA ILE A 77 -0.94 -5.11 7.57
C ILE A 77 0.27 -4.48 6.90
N TYR A 78 0.23 -4.42 5.58
CA TYR A 78 1.18 -3.69 4.76
C TYR A 78 0.54 -2.39 4.28
N LEU A 79 1.34 -1.31 4.28
CA LEU A 79 0.98 0.01 3.79
C LEU A 79 2.14 0.54 2.95
N ASP A 80 1.84 1.14 1.79
CA ASP A 80 2.83 1.98 1.09
C ASP A 80 3.18 3.21 1.94
N SER A 81 4.38 3.75 1.79
CA SER A 81 4.88 4.87 2.61
C SER A 81 4.14 6.18 2.39
N ASP A 82 3.39 6.28 1.30
CA ASP A 82 2.55 7.44 0.93
C ASP A 82 1.07 7.22 1.30
N ILE A 83 0.81 6.30 2.23
CA ILE A 83 -0.49 6.08 2.84
C ILE A 83 -0.58 6.80 4.18
N LEU A 84 -1.56 7.70 4.29
CA LEU A 84 -1.98 8.27 5.57
C LEU A 84 -3.05 7.39 6.21
N VAL A 85 -2.85 7.02 7.47
CA VAL A 85 -3.83 6.26 8.26
C VAL A 85 -4.79 7.22 8.97
N LEU A 86 -6.08 7.13 8.63
CA LEU A 86 -7.14 7.98 9.17
C LEU A 86 -7.90 7.31 10.33
N LYS A 87 -7.90 5.98 10.39
CA LYS A 87 -8.60 5.19 11.41
C LYS A 87 -7.80 3.97 11.86
N PRO A 88 -8.09 3.41 13.06
CA PRO A 88 -7.47 2.17 13.51
C PRO A 88 -7.70 1.02 12.50
N LEU A 89 -6.62 0.42 12.03
CA LEU A 89 -6.67 -0.65 11.03
C LEU A 89 -6.91 -2.05 11.62
N SER A 90 -7.07 -2.17 12.95
CA SER A 90 -7.14 -3.45 13.66
C SER A 90 -8.35 -4.33 13.28
N SER A 91 -9.37 -3.75 12.66
CA SER A 91 -10.53 -4.49 12.14
C SER A 91 -10.28 -5.12 10.77
N LEU A 92 -9.20 -4.77 10.07
CA LEU A 92 -8.89 -5.32 8.76
C LEU A 92 -8.35 -6.74 8.90
N ASN A 93 -8.93 -7.65 8.13
CA ASN A 93 -8.44 -9.01 7.94
C ASN A 93 -8.72 -9.46 6.52
N SER A 94 -7.80 -10.25 5.96
CA SER A 94 -7.85 -10.79 4.60
C SER A 94 -8.34 -9.77 3.56
N SER A 95 -7.90 -8.51 3.67
CA SER A 95 -8.46 -7.37 2.95
C SER A 95 -7.48 -6.78 1.95
N VAL A 96 -8.00 -6.34 0.81
CA VAL A 96 -7.29 -5.62 -0.26
C VAL A 96 -8.26 -4.64 -0.93
N GLY A 97 -7.78 -3.49 -1.41
CA GLY A 97 -8.63 -2.48 -2.05
C GLY A 97 -8.68 -2.59 -3.57
N VAL A 98 -9.81 -2.19 -4.15
CA VAL A 98 -9.88 -1.82 -5.57
C VAL A 98 -9.26 -0.43 -5.77
N GLU A 99 -8.44 -0.24 -6.79
CA GLU A 99 -7.71 1.01 -7.07
C GLU A 99 -8.64 2.21 -7.32
N ASP A 100 -9.77 1.98 -7.99
CA ASP A 100 -10.71 3.02 -8.42
C ASP A 100 -12.16 2.47 -8.46
N GLN A 101 -13.14 3.36 -8.56
CA GLN A 101 -14.56 3.03 -8.68
C GLN A 101 -14.97 2.60 -10.10
N LEU A 102 -14.05 2.70 -11.07
CA LEU A 102 -14.31 2.34 -12.46
C LEU A 102 -14.55 0.83 -12.62
N ALA A 103 -15.49 0.47 -13.48
CA ALA A 103 -15.77 -0.92 -13.81
C ALA A 103 -14.53 -1.61 -14.38
N GLY A 104 -14.17 -2.77 -13.83
CA GLY A 104 -12.97 -3.51 -14.23
C GLY A 104 -11.67 -2.98 -13.64
N SER A 105 -11.72 -2.05 -12.67
CA SER A 105 -10.54 -1.54 -11.97
C SER A 105 -9.75 -2.67 -11.30
N SER A 106 -8.43 -2.51 -11.30
CA SER A 106 -7.51 -3.47 -10.71
C SER A 106 -7.52 -3.36 -9.19
N LEU A 107 -7.11 -4.42 -8.51
CA LEU A 107 -6.73 -4.33 -7.11
C LEU A 107 -5.43 -3.55 -6.96
N ASN A 108 -5.24 -2.93 -5.80
CA ASN A 108 -4.06 -2.15 -5.48
C ASN A 108 -3.42 -2.66 -4.18
N GLY A 109 -2.12 -2.91 -4.24
CA GLY A 109 -1.32 -3.48 -3.15
C GLY A 109 -0.81 -2.46 -2.13
N ALA A 110 -1.23 -1.19 -2.20
CA ALA A 110 -0.79 -0.14 -1.29
C ALA A 110 -1.38 -0.28 0.13
N VAL A 111 -2.51 -1.00 0.28
CA VAL A 111 -3.08 -1.36 1.58
C VAL A 111 -3.53 -2.82 1.53
N MET A 112 -2.89 -3.67 2.32
CA MET A 112 -3.15 -5.11 2.35
C MET A 112 -3.13 -5.63 3.78
N ALA A 113 -4.11 -6.42 4.18
CA ALA A 113 -4.17 -7.02 5.51
C ALA A 113 -4.40 -8.52 5.41
N PHE A 114 -3.45 -9.35 5.83
CA PHE A 114 -3.56 -10.80 5.70
C PHE A 114 -3.03 -11.53 6.93
N ARG A 115 -3.61 -12.67 7.23
CA ARG A 115 -3.05 -13.58 8.23
C ARG A 115 -1.75 -14.20 7.71
N LYS A 116 -0.87 -14.56 8.63
CA LYS A 116 0.31 -15.37 8.34
C LYS A 116 -0.09 -16.63 7.58
N HIS A 117 0.69 -16.99 6.57
CA HIS A 117 0.48 -18.11 5.66
C HIS A 117 -0.86 -18.05 4.89
N SER A 118 -1.33 -16.86 4.53
CA SER A 118 -2.52 -16.71 3.69
C SER A 118 -2.39 -17.49 2.38
N PRO A 119 -3.34 -18.38 2.04
CA PRO A 119 -3.33 -19.12 0.77
C PRO A 119 -3.32 -18.20 -0.46
N LEU A 120 -4.07 -17.09 -0.42
CA LEU A 120 -4.07 -16.11 -1.51
C LEU A 120 -2.67 -15.52 -1.73
N ILE A 121 -1.94 -15.20 -0.65
CA ILE A 121 -0.59 -14.64 -0.77
C ILE A 121 0.39 -15.70 -1.29
N MET A 122 0.24 -16.97 -0.91
CA MET A 122 1.05 -18.06 -1.51
C MET A 122 0.76 -18.22 -3.01
N GLU A 123 -0.49 -18.14 -3.43
CA GLU A 123 -0.85 -18.13 -4.87
C GLU A 123 -0.23 -16.92 -5.58
N CYS A 124 -0.20 -15.74 -4.94
CA CYS A 124 0.50 -14.56 -5.47
C CYS A 124 2.00 -14.79 -5.62
N LEU A 125 2.67 -15.36 -4.62
CA LEU A 125 4.11 -15.68 -4.71
C LEU A 125 4.38 -16.74 -5.79
N THR A 126 3.50 -17.73 -5.94
CA THR A 126 3.58 -18.75 -6.98
C THR A 126 3.45 -18.15 -8.38
N GLU A 127 2.46 -17.26 -8.58
CA GLU A 127 2.28 -16.56 -9.84
C GLU A 127 3.45 -15.59 -10.13
N PHE A 128 3.96 -14.90 -9.10
CA PHE A 128 5.10 -13.99 -9.22
C PHE A 128 6.31 -14.73 -9.78
N TYR A 129 6.60 -15.93 -9.26
CA TYR A 129 7.68 -16.77 -9.77
C TYR A 129 7.42 -17.27 -11.20
N SER A 130 6.23 -17.84 -11.44
CA SER A 130 5.95 -18.56 -12.70
C SER A 130 5.71 -17.66 -13.90
N THR A 131 5.32 -16.40 -13.69
CA THR A 131 4.94 -15.49 -14.77
C THR A 131 5.74 -14.18 -14.76
N TYR A 132 6.82 -14.11 -13.98
CA TYR A 132 7.61 -12.88 -13.84
C TYR A 132 7.97 -12.25 -15.19
N ASP A 133 7.71 -10.95 -15.34
CA ASP A 133 8.03 -10.17 -16.54
C ASP A 133 8.67 -8.84 -16.15
N ASP A 134 9.98 -8.68 -16.40
CA ASP A 134 10.74 -7.48 -16.05
C ASP A 134 10.48 -6.30 -16.99
N THR A 135 9.75 -6.50 -18.09
CA THR A 135 9.40 -5.47 -19.06
C THR A 135 8.09 -4.74 -18.71
N ARG A 136 7.33 -5.23 -17.72
CA ARG A 136 5.99 -4.75 -17.40
C ARG A 136 5.83 -4.30 -15.95
N LEU A 137 5.79 -2.99 -15.74
CA LEU A 137 5.72 -2.34 -14.43
C LEU A 137 4.66 -2.90 -13.46
N ARG A 138 3.42 -3.11 -13.93
CA ARG A 138 2.30 -3.55 -13.06
C ARG A 138 2.08 -5.06 -13.06
N TRP A 139 2.73 -5.79 -13.98
CA TRP A 139 2.41 -7.19 -14.26
C TRP A 139 2.64 -8.11 -13.06
N ASN A 140 3.70 -7.84 -12.29
CA ASN A 140 4.13 -8.60 -11.11
C ASN A 140 3.55 -8.07 -9.80
N GLY A 141 2.77 -6.98 -9.83
CA GLY A 141 2.20 -6.31 -8.66
C GLY A 141 0.68 -6.27 -8.72
N ALA A 142 0.12 -5.07 -8.90
CA ALA A 142 -1.32 -4.84 -8.96
C ALA A 142 -2.08 -5.75 -9.97
N ASP A 143 -1.51 -5.99 -11.15
CA ASP A 143 -2.18 -6.83 -12.16
C ASP A 143 -2.17 -8.31 -11.72
N LEU A 144 -1.07 -8.79 -11.12
CA LEU A 144 -0.96 -10.12 -10.53
C LEU A 144 -1.96 -10.30 -9.41
N LEU A 145 -2.01 -9.35 -8.48
CA LEU A 145 -2.95 -9.38 -7.35
C LEU A 145 -4.41 -9.49 -7.85
N THR A 146 -4.73 -8.76 -8.92
CA THR A 146 -6.04 -8.81 -9.58
C THR A 146 -6.32 -10.17 -10.22
N ARG A 147 -5.36 -10.76 -10.94
CA ARG A 147 -5.51 -12.07 -11.59
C ARG A 147 -5.70 -13.17 -10.56
N VAL A 148 -4.83 -13.22 -9.54
CA VAL A 148 -4.89 -14.21 -8.46
C VAL A 148 -6.20 -14.09 -7.69
N ALA A 149 -6.60 -12.88 -7.28
CA ALA A 149 -7.84 -12.67 -6.53
C ALA A 149 -9.08 -13.13 -7.31
N LYS A 150 -9.15 -12.88 -8.63
CA LYS A 150 -10.25 -13.34 -9.48
C LYS A 150 -10.33 -14.87 -9.50
N ILE A 151 -9.20 -15.56 -9.67
CA ILE A 151 -9.15 -17.03 -9.66
C ILE A 151 -9.47 -17.58 -8.26
N PHE A 152 -9.02 -16.90 -7.22
CA PHE A 152 -9.22 -17.31 -5.84
C PHE A 152 -10.69 -17.24 -5.42
N LEU A 153 -11.38 -16.15 -5.76
CA LEU A 153 -12.81 -15.97 -5.51
C LEU A 153 -13.69 -16.93 -6.33
N THR A 154 -13.26 -17.36 -7.52
CA THR A 154 -13.99 -18.40 -8.27
C THR A 154 -13.82 -19.78 -7.64
N LYS A 155 -12.66 -20.08 -7.02
CA LYS A 155 -12.43 -21.31 -6.25
C LYS A 155 -13.28 -21.37 -4.97
N GLU A 156 -13.54 -20.23 -4.30
CA GLU A 156 -14.46 -20.16 -3.14
C GLU A 156 -15.88 -20.62 -3.45
N SER A 157 -16.29 -20.57 -4.72
CA SER A 157 -17.61 -21.05 -5.16
C SER A 157 -17.74 -22.59 -5.08
N ILE A 158 -16.68 -23.31 -4.76
CA ILE A 158 -16.66 -24.77 -4.59
C ILE A 158 -17.05 -25.13 -3.15
N PRO A 159 -18.08 -25.96 -2.93
CA PRO A 159 -18.46 -26.41 -1.59
C PRO A 159 -17.27 -27.07 -0.87
N ASN A 160 -17.00 -26.65 0.37
CA ASN A 160 -15.91 -27.08 1.28
C ASN A 160 -14.58 -26.30 1.21
N GLN A 161 -14.46 -25.22 0.43
CA GLN A 161 -13.33 -24.28 0.56
C GLN A 161 -13.80 -22.93 1.09
N SER A 162 -13.72 -22.73 2.40
CA SER A 162 -13.77 -21.37 2.97
C SER A 162 -12.41 -20.72 2.72
N LEU A 163 -12.30 -20.00 1.61
CA LEU A 163 -11.28 -19.00 1.45
C LEU A 163 -11.87 -17.66 1.95
N ASP A 164 -11.01 -16.79 2.47
CA ASP A 164 -11.41 -15.51 3.05
C ASP A 164 -10.63 -14.44 2.29
N LEU A 165 -11.31 -13.73 1.40
CA LEU A 165 -10.82 -12.51 0.75
C LEU A 165 -11.91 -11.43 0.79
N LYS A 166 -11.57 -10.28 1.36
CA LYS A 166 -12.43 -9.10 1.44
C LYS A 166 -11.91 -8.01 0.54
N VAL A 167 -12.53 -7.89 -0.63
CA VAL A 167 -12.23 -6.78 -1.55
C VAL A 167 -12.96 -5.53 -1.06
N GLN A 168 -12.19 -4.54 -0.61
CA GLN A 168 -12.68 -3.28 -0.11
C GLN A 168 -12.96 -2.29 -1.26
N PRO A 169 -14.06 -1.53 -1.22
CA PRO A 169 -14.30 -0.46 -2.18
C PRO A 169 -13.15 0.55 -2.18
N SER A 170 -12.86 1.18 -3.33
CA SER A 170 -11.75 2.15 -3.41
C SER A 170 -11.90 3.25 -2.37
N PHE A 171 -13.11 3.74 -2.11
CA PHE A 171 -13.32 4.84 -1.16
C PHE A 171 -12.86 4.54 0.28
N ILE A 172 -12.76 3.26 0.65
CA ILE A 172 -12.30 2.82 1.97
C ILE A 172 -10.79 3.02 2.13
N PHE A 173 -10.00 2.80 1.07
CA PHE A 173 -8.52 2.90 1.12
C PHE A 173 -7.92 4.05 0.30
N PHE A 174 -8.54 4.33 -0.85
CA PHE A 174 -8.14 5.28 -1.88
C PHE A 174 -9.33 6.22 -2.20
N PRO A 175 -9.72 7.11 -1.26
CA PRO A 175 -10.89 7.98 -1.41
C PRO A 175 -10.81 8.96 -2.59
N ILE A 176 -9.60 9.29 -3.04
CA ILE A 176 -9.34 10.10 -4.22
C ILE A 176 -8.52 9.26 -5.19
N SER A 177 -9.02 9.11 -6.42
CA SER A 177 -8.32 8.32 -7.44
C SER A 177 -7.04 9.00 -7.89
N ARG A 178 -6.11 8.19 -8.40
CA ARG A 178 -4.87 8.65 -9.05
C ARG A 178 -5.09 9.70 -10.15
N HIS A 179 -6.25 9.69 -10.80
CA HIS A 179 -6.58 10.60 -11.89
C HIS A 179 -7.00 12.00 -11.40
N ASN A 180 -7.50 12.08 -10.17
CA ASN A 180 -8.06 13.31 -9.62
C ASN A 180 -7.16 13.93 -8.53
N ILE A 181 -6.20 13.19 -7.96
CA ILE A 181 -5.41 13.66 -6.82
C ILE A 181 -4.78 15.04 -7.05
N THR A 182 -4.25 15.31 -8.24
CA THR A 182 -3.56 16.56 -8.56
C THR A 182 -4.46 17.80 -8.45
N SER A 183 -5.76 17.69 -8.74
CA SER A 183 -6.68 18.83 -8.59
C SER A 183 -6.96 19.18 -7.13
N TYR A 184 -6.67 18.28 -6.19
CA TYR A 184 -6.86 18.48 -4.75
C TYR A 184 -5.59 18.98 -4.04
N LEU A 185 -4.50 19.21 -4.77
CA LEU A 185 -3.34 19.97 -4.28
C LEU A 185 -3.53 21.49 -4.43
N VAL A 186 -4.52 21.94 -5.19
CA VAL A 186 -4.82 23.36 -5.41
C VAL A 186 -5.94 23.79 -4.46
N ALA A 187 -5.82 24.98 -3.87
CA ALA A 187 -6.83 25.53 -2.99
C ALA A 187 -8.12 25.85 -3.76
N PRO A 188 -9.31 25.67 -3.15
CA PRO A 188 -10.57 26.04 -3.80
C PRO A 188 -10.60 27.54 -4.09
N THR A 189 -11.00 27.92 -5.30
CA THR A 189 -11.02 29.33 -5.74
C THR A 189 -12.38 29.99 -5.55
N THR A 190 -13.43 29.18 -5.37
CA THR A 190 -14.80 29.63 -5.15
C THR A 190 -15.40 29.05 -3.86
N GLU A 191 -16.39 29.73 -3.28
CA GLU A 191 -17.11 29.24 -2.11
C GLU A 191 -17.82 27.90 -2.36
N THR A 192 -18.28 27.66 -3.59
CA THR A 192 -18.89 26.38 -3.98
C THR A 192 -17.87 25.25 -3.97
N GLU A 193 -16.70 25.45 -4.56
CA GLU A 193 -15.60 24.46 -4.53
C GLU A 193 -15.15 24.20 -3.11
N LYS A 194 -15.03 25.24 -2.29
CA LYS A 194 -14.67 25.13 -0.88
C LYS A 194 -15.68 24.29 -0.12
N ALA A 195 -16.99 24.56 -0.28
CA ALA A 195 -18.04 23.78 0.35
C ALA A 195 -18.05 22.30 -0.10
N GLN A 196 -17.74 22.02 -1.37
CA GLN A 196 -17.61 20.67 -1.89
C GLN A 196 -16.40 19.93 -1.28
N GLN A 197 -15.23 20.57 -1.26
CA GLN A 197 -14.03 20.00 -0.64
C GLN A 197 -14.21 19.80 0.87
N ASP A 198 -14.91 20.70 1.56
CA ASP A 198 -15.26 20.55 2.98
C ASP A 198 -16.16 19.34 3.24
N ALA A 199 -17.17 19.14 2.39
CA ALA A 199 -18.03 17.96 2.48
C ALA A 199 -17.24 16.68 2.21
N LEU A 200 -16.35 16.70 1.21
CA LEU A 200 -15.50 15.55 0.88
C LEU A 200 -14.51 15.24 2.00
N PHE A 201 -13.84 16.24 2.57
CA PHE A 201 -12.91 16.10 3.70
C PHE A 201 -13.58 15.40 4.88
N ARG A 202 -14.75 15.89 5.30
CA ARG A 202 -15.53 15.28 6.40
C ARG A 202 -15.96 13.85 6.08
N LYS A 203 -16.39 13.61 4.84
CA LYS A 203 -16.79 12.26 4.41
C LYS A 203 -15.64 11.27 4.48
N ILE A 204 -14.47 11.66 3.99
CA ILE A 204 -13.27 10.82 4.00
C ILE A 204 -12.85 10.49 5.44
N LEU A 205 -12.78 11.49 6.34
CA LEU A 205 -12.48 11.25 7.75
C LEU A 205 -13.50 10.31 8.41
N ASN A 206 -14.77 10.41 8.03
CA ASN A 206 -15.84 9.60 8.60
C ASN A 206 -15.92 8.19 8.05
N GLU A 207 -15.52 7.94 6.80
CA GLU A 207 -15.75 6.66 6.11
C GLU A 207 -14.46 5.89 5.80
N SER A 208 -13.42 6.55 5.32
CA SER A 208 -12.18 5.92 4.87
C SER A 208 -11.28 5.50 6.04
N PHE A 209 -10.54 4.41 5.86
CA PHE A 209 -9.47 3.99 6.80
C PHE A 209 -8.15 4.68 6.49
N THR A 210 -7.92 4.97 5.22
CA THR A 210 -6.67 5.56 4.74
C THR A 210 -6.90 6.60 3.67
N PHE A 211 -5.87 7.40 3.41
CA PHE A 211 -5.77 8.34 2.29
C PHE A 211 -4.45 8.10 1.57
N HIS A 212 -4.47 8.00 0.23
CA HIS A 212 -3.29 7.72 -0.58
C HIS A 212 -2.84 8.97 -1.33
N PHE A 213 -1.59 9.38 -1.12
CA PHE A 213 -1.04 10.59 -1.74
C PHE A 213 -0.60 10.38 -3.20
N TRP A 214 -0.46 9.13 -3.66
CA TRP A 214 0.00 8.81 -5.01
C TRP A 214 1.36 9.47 -5.35
N ASN A 215 2.39 9.24 -4.53
CA ASN A 215 3.67 9.96 -4.60
C ASN A 215 4.39 9.85 -5.95
N SER A 216 4.10 8.82 -6.76
CA SER A 216 4.60 8.74 -8.14
C SER A 216 4.13 9.90 -9.04
N LEU A 217 3.03 10.55 -8.67
CA LEU A 217 2.46 11.72 -9.37
C LEU A 217 2.65 13.02 -8.59
N THR A 218 2.68 12.95 -7.25
CA THR A 218 2.56 14.13 -6.39
C THR A 218 3.86 14.52 -5.68
N SER A 219 4.90 13.67 -5.67
CA SER A 219 6.13 13.91 -4.90
C SER A 219 6.89 15.19 -5.25
N ALA A 220 6.76 15.69 -6.48
CA ALA A 220 7.37 16.93 -6.94
C ALA A 220 6.47 18.18 -6.76
N LEU A 221 5.27 18.00 -6.21
CA LEU A 221 4.28 19.06 -6.06
C LEU A 221 4.13 19.43 -4.58
N VAL A 222 4.00 20.73 -4.32
CA VAL A 222 3.71 21.25 -2.99
C VAL A 222 2.22 21.58 -2.94
N PRO A 223 1.42 20.95 -2.05
CA PRO A 223 0.02 21.32 -1.87
C PRO A 223 -0.10 22.79 -1.45
N GLU A 224 -0.98 23.54 -2.10
CA GLU A 224 -1.30 24.89 -1.70
C GLU A 224 -1.92 24.89 -0.29
N PRO A 225 -1.65 25.91 0.54
CA PRO A 225 -2.35 26.08 1.81
C PRO A 225 -3.87 26.01 1.62
N GLU A 226 -4.58 25.38 2.55
CA GLU A 226 -6.04 25.16 2.50
C GLU A 226 -6.54 24.20 1.40
N SER A 227 -5.68 23.68 0.53
CA SER A 227 -6.05 22.58 -0.37
C SER A 227 -6.48 21.34 0.42
N LEU A 228 -7.32 20.49 -0.18
CA LEU A 228 -7.78 19.28 0.48
C LEU A 228 -6.62 18.37 0.93
N VAL A 229 -5.56 18.25 0.12
CA VAL A 229 -4.36 17.48 0.46
C VAL A 229 -3.60 18.11 1.63
N ALA A 230 -3.38 19.44 1.61
CA ALA A 230 -2.72 20.14 2.72
C ALA A 230 -3.47 19.91 4.04
N ARG A 231 -4.80 20.03 4.02
CA ARG A 231 -5.65 19.79 5.20
C ARG A 231 -5.52 18.39 5.79
N PHE A 232 -5.30 17.35 4.97
CA PHE A 232 -5.04 15.99 5.48
C PHE A 232 -3.68 15.87 6.15
N ILE A 233 -2.65 16.49 5.57
CA ILE A 233 -1.30 16.55 6.13
C ILE A 233 -1.36 17.26 7.49
N ASP A 234 -1.94 18.46 7.53
CA ASP A 234 -1.99 19.30 8.73
C ASP A 234 -2.81 18.65 9.86
N ASN A 235 -3.93 18.01 9.53
CA ASN A 235 -4.81 17.37 10.52
C ASN A 235 -4.16 16.17 11.24
N THR A 236 -3.16 15.53 10.63
CA THR A 236 -2.57 14.27 11.15
C THR A 236 -1.08 14.37 11.47
N CYS A 237 -0.50 15.56 11.32
CA CYS A 237 0.91 15.78 11.48
C CYS A 237 1.38 15.59 12.93
N ILE A 238 2.44 14.79 13.11
CA ILE A 238 3.05 14.56 14.43
C ILE A 238 4.14 15.59 14.72
N ARG A 239 4.97 15.90 13.72
CA ARG A 239 6.02 16.92 13.77
C ARG A 239 5.89 17.82 12.56
N CYS A 240 5.15 18.91 12.73
CA CYS A 240 5.02 19.95 11.72
C CYS A 240 5.96 21.09 12.07
N SER A 241 7.00 21.25 11.26
CA SER A 241 7.67 22.53 11.12
C SER A 241 7.07 23.20 9.90
N ASP A 242 6.47 24.38 10.08
CA ASP A 242 6.06 25.21 8.95
C ASP A 242 7.25 25.31 8.01
N VAL A 243 7.07 24.83 6.77
CA VAL A 243 8.06 25.06 5.72
C VAL A 243 7.86 26.52 5.30
N LEU A 244 8.48 27.43 6.06
CA LEU A 244 8.62 28.84 5.72
C LEU A 244 9.55 29.01 4.52
#